data_AF-A0A1L7N5Y6-F1
#
_entry.id   AF-A0A1L7N5Y6-F1
#
_cell.length_a   1.000
_cell.length_b   1.000
_cell.length_c   1.000
_cell.angle_alpha   90.00
_cell.angle_beta   90.00
_cell.angle_gamma   90.00
#
_symmetry.space_group_name_H-M   'P 1'
#
loop_
_entity.id
_entity.type
_entity.pdbx_description
1 polymer ?
#
loop_
_entity_poly.entity_id
_entity_poly.type
_entity_poly.pdbx_seq_one_letter_code
_entity_poly.pdbx_strand_id
1 'polypeptide(L)' 'MSKINLQIELDEQQAKHYLQWLDSQYTLTMAEVWYSDRYRNVPAGERGPKVLADVPHLQGICRTRKALERKLGSAVERSR' A
#
# COMPACT_ATOMS: atom_id res chain seq x y z
N MET A 1 -8.80 18.85 3.27
CA MET A 1 -9.61 17.71 2.78
C MET A 1 -10.18 16.95 3.97
N SER A 2 -11.45 16.55 3.90
CA SER A 2 -12.11 15.74 4.91
C SER A 2 -11.55 14.31 4.92
N LYS A 3 -11.39 13.73 6.12
CA LYS A 3 -10.94 12.34 6.27
C LYS A 3 -12.13 11.40 6.25
N ILE A 4 -12.01 10.28 5.53
CA ILE A 4 -12.96 9.17 5.55
C ILE A 4 -12.29 8.00 6.28
N ASN A 5 -13.01 7.40 7.24
CA ASN A 5 -12.55 6.21 7.95
C ASN A 5 -13.36 5.00 7.48
N LEU A 6 -12.66 3.88 7.27
CA LEU A 6 -13.24 2.58 6.94
C LEU A 6 -12.81 1.58 8.02
N GLN A 7 -13.75 0.83 8.57
CA GLN A 7 -13.51 -0.25 9.52
C GLN A 7 -13.95 -1.57 8.88
N ILE A 8 -13.07 -2.57 8.95
CA ILE A 8 -13.30 -3.91 8.41
C ILE A 8 -12.82 -4.89 9.48
N GLU A 9 -13.63 -5.88 9.80
CA GLU A 9 -13.25 -7.02 10.62
C GLU A 9 -12.90 -8.19 9.71
N LEU A 10 -11.72 -8.78 9.92
CA LEU A 10 -11.22 -9.93 9.20
C LEU A 10 -10.67 -10.91 10.22
N ASP A 11 -10.85 -12.21 9.97
CA ASP A 11 -10.07 -13.21 10.69
C ASP A 11 -8.59 -13.18 10.25
N GLU A 12 -7.74 -13.89 10.97
CA GLU A 12 -6.29 -13.88 10.70
C GLU A 12 -5.93 -14.40 9.31
N GLN A 13 -6.65 -15.40 8.80
CA GLN A 13 -6.39 -15.99 7.49
C GLN A 13 -6.81 -15.03 6.37
N GLN A 14 -7.99 -14.44 6.49
CA GLN A 14 -8.48 -13.38 5.61
C GLN A 14 -7.52 -12.19 5.59
N ALA A 15 -7.06 -11.74 6.76
CA ALA A 15 -6.12 -10.63 6.87
C ALA A 15 -4.78 -10.92 6.17
N LYS A 16 -4.22 -12.13 6.34
CA LYS A 16 -2.96 -12.54 5.67
C LYS A 16 -3.11 -12.60 4.15
N HIS A 17 -4.16 -13.24 3.64
CA HIS A 17 -4.39 -13.33 2.20
C HIS A 17 -4.76 -11.98 1.58
N TYR A 18 -5.51 -11.15 2.31
CA TYR A 18 -5.81 -9.81 1.85
C TYR A 18 -4.55 -8.93 1.77
N LEU A 19 -3.63 -9.05 2.73
CA LEU A 19 -2.33 -8.40 2.67
C LEU A 19 -1.53 -8.84 1.42
N GLN A 20 -1.45 -10.15 1.16
CA GLN A 20 -0.77 -10.68 -0.04
C GLN A 20 -1.38 -10.13 -1.34
N TRP A 21 -2.71 -10.03 -1.40
CA TRP A 21 -3.40 -9.45 -2.54
C TRP A 21 -3.07 -7.95 -2.69
N LEU A 22 -3.07 -7.17 -1.60
CA LEU A 22 -2.69 -5.76 -1.61
C LEU A 22 -1.24 -5.55 -2.07
N ASP A 23 -0.32 -6.43 -1.68
CA ASP A 23 1.08 -6.42 -2.14
C ASP A 23 1.18 -6.61 -3.65
N SER A 24 0.39 -7.55 -4.17
CA SER A 24 0.31 -7.85 -5.60
C SER A 24 -0.25 -6.64 -6.37
N GLN A 25 -1.35 -6.05 -5.89
CA GLN A 25 -1.93 -4.86 -6.52
C GLN A 25 -0.97 -3.66 -6.49
N TYR A 26 -0.30 -3.42 -5.35
CA TYR A 26 0.69 -2.34 -5.25
C TYR A 26 1.80 -2.50 -6.28
N THR A 27 2.33 -3.72 -6.41
CA THR A 27 3.44 -4.04 -7.31
C THR A 27 3.04 -3.88 -8.77
N LEU A 28 1.88 -4.43 -9.15
CA LEU A 28 1.35 -4.33 -10.51
C LEU A 28 1.09 -2.87 -10.90
N THR A 29 0.33 -2.13 -10.09
CA THR A 29 0.02 -0.73 -10.38
C THR A 29 1.27 0.15 -10.39
N MET A 30 2.24 -0.09 -9.50
CA MET A 30 3.51 0.63 -9.54
C MET A 30 4.25 0.35 -10.85
N ALA A 31 4.34 -0.91 -11.29
CA ALA A 31 5.03 -1.28 -12.52
C ALA A 31 4.40 -0.63 -13.76
N GLU A 32 3.07 -0.54 -13.82
CA GLU A 32 2.33 0.11 -14.91
C GLU A 32 2.72 1.59 -15.09
N VAL A 33 2.99 2.30 -14.00
CA VAL A 33 3.27 3.75 -14.04
C VAL A 33 4.75 4.10 -13.93
N TRP A 34 5.59 3.18 -13.43
CA TRP A 34 6.99 3.46 -13.09
C TRP A 34 7.83 3.94 -14.27
N TYR A 35 7.56 3.41 -15.46
CA TYR A 35 8.29 3.72 -16.69
C TYR A 35 7.62 4.79 -17.56
N SER A 36 6.55 5.43 -17.07
CA SER A 36 5.94 6.56 -17.78
C SER A 36 6.95 7.71 -17.96
N ASP A 37 6.99 8.32 -19.15
CA ASP A 37 7.84 9.47 -19.45
C ASP A 37 7.61 10.65 -18.48
N ARG A 38 6.43 10.73 -17.87
CA ARG A 38 6.10 11.70 -16.81
C ARG A 38 7.14 11.73 -15.69
N TYR A 39 7.79 10.60 -15.40
CA TYR A 39 8.73 10.45 -14.30
C TYR A 39 10.19 10.32 -14.74
N ARG A 40 10.46 10.47 -16.04
CA ARG A 40 11.78 10.23 -16.64
C ARG A 40 12.89 11.09 -16.04
N ASN A 41 12.59 12.37 -15.82
CA ASN A 41 13.54 13.37 -15.30
C ASN A 41 13.44 13.58 -13.78
N VAL A 42 12.62 12.78 -13.09
CA VAL A 42 12.49 12.88 -11.63
C VAL A 42 13.74 12.27 -10.99
N PRO A 43 14.40 12.98 -10.04
CA PRO A 43 15.57 12.46 -9.36
C PRO A 43 15.35 11.09 -8.73
N ALA A 44 16.42 10.29 -8.71
CA ALA A 44 16.43 9.02 -7.99
C ALA A 44 16.13 9.26 -6.50
N GLY A 45 15.24 8.45 -5.92
CA GLY A 45 14.74 8.64 -4.55
C GLY A 45 13.47 9.49 -4.45
N GLU A 46 13.21 10.40 -5.39
CA GLU A 46 11.99 11.23 -5.41
C GLU A 46 10.87 10.63 -6.27
N ARG A 47 11.22 9.75 -7.21
CA ARG A 47 10.26 9.11 -8.12
C ARG A 47 9.12 8.40 -7.37
N GLY A 48 9.45 7.56 -6.39
CA GLY A 48 8.46 6.83 -5.60
C GLY A 48 7.45 7.74 -4.91
N PRO A 49 7.90 8.70 -4.08
CA PRO A 49 7.03 9.70 -3.46
C PRO A 49 6.16 10.46 -4.47
N LYS A 50 6.73 10.86 -5.62
CA LYS A 50 5.99 11.56 -6.66
C LYS A 50 4.91 10.70 -7.31
N VAL A 51 5.21 9.44 -7.64
CA VAL A 51 4.23 8.49 -8.18
C VAL A 51 3.07 8.31 -7.20
N LEU A 52 3.34 8.19 -5.89
CA LEU A 52 2.28 8.06 -4.88
C LEU A 52 1.43 9.34 -4.75
N ALA A 53 2.00 10.52 -4.96
CA ALA A 53 1.23 11.76 -4.99
C ALA A 53 0.35 11.86 -6.24
N ASP A 54 0.86 11.42 -7.39
CA ASP A 54 0.20 11.53 -8.68
C ASP A 54 -0.81 10.40 -8.94
N VAL A 55 -0.76 9.29 -8.17
CA VAL A 55 -1.63 8.10 -8.30
C VAL A 55 -2.36 7.82 -6.97
N PRO A 56 -3.53 8.44 -6.72
CA PRO A 56 -4.17 8.42 -5.39
C PRO A 56 -4.59 7.03 -4.89
N HIS A 57 -5.05 6.14 -5.77
CA HIS A 57 -5.44 4.79 -5.38
C HIS A 57 -4.23 3.94 -4.97
N LEU A 58 -3.06 4.12 -5.61
CA LEU A 58 -1.81 3.47 -5.21
C LEU A 58 -1.34 3.94 -3.84
N GLN A 59 -1.49 5.23 -3.54
CA GLN A 59 -1.27 5.75 -2.18
C GLN A 59 -2.24 5.12 -1.17
N GLY A 60 -3.50 4.92 -1.56
CA GLY A 60 -4.49 4.18 -0.79
C GLY A 60 -4.01 2.76 -0.46
N ILE A 61 -3.61 1.98 -1.46
CA ILE A 61 -3.08 0.62 -1.29
C ILE A 61 -1.88 0.62 -0.35
N CYS A 62 -0.93 1.55 -0.54
CA CYS A 62 0.26 1.68 0.32
C CYS A 62 -0.10 1.92 1.79
N ARG A 63 -1.08 2.79 2.06
CA ARG A 63 -1.55 3.08 3.42
C ARG A 63 -2.27 1.88 4.04
N THR A 64 -3.15 1.23 3.28
CA THR A 64 -3.90 0.05 3.73
C THR A 64 -2.96 -1.10 4.07
N ARG A 65 -2.02 -1.41 3.17
CA ARG A 65 -0.97 -2.43 3.37
C ARG A 65 -0.22 -2.20 4.68
N LYS A 66 0.37 -1.02 4.86
CA LYS A 66 1.14 -0.69 6.07
C LYS A 66 0.30 -0.74 7.34
N ALA A 67 -0.98 -0.37 7.26
CA ALA A 67 -1.89 -0.45 8.41
C ALA A 67 -2.16 -1.91 8.78
N LEU A 68 -2.40 -2.77 7.79
CA LEU A 68 -2.66 -4.19 7.98
C LEU A 68 -1.40 -4.95 8.45
N GLU A 69 -0.24 -4.68 7.87
CA GLU A 69 1.07 -5.20 8.31
C GLU A 69 1.31 -4.93 9.80
N ARG A 70 1.07 -3.69 10.27
CA ARG A 70 1.21 -3.34 11.69
C ARG A 70 0.24 -4.13 12.57
N LYS A 71 -1.00 -4.31 12.13
CA LYS A 71 -2.01 -5.06 12.90
C LYS A 71 -1.62 -6.54 13.00
N LEU A 72 -1.18 -7.15 11.89
CA LEU A 72 -0.72 -8.54 11.86
C LEU A 72 0.58 -8.75 12.66
N GLY A 73 1.58 -7.87 12.52
CA GLY A 73 2.82 -7.93 13.30
C GLY A 73 2.57 -7.80 14.81
N SER A 74 1.67 -6.89 15.21
CA SER A 74 1.26 -6.74 16.61
C SER A 74 0.46 -7.93 17.15
N ALA A 75 -0.14 -8.75 16.28
CA ALA A 75 -0.86 -9.96 16.70
C ALA A 75 0.13 -11.10 16.99
N VAL A 76 1.18 -11.23 16.17
CA VAL A 76 2.23 -12.24 16.36
C VAL A 76 2.99 -12.05 17.68
N GLU A 77 3.27 -10.81 18.08
CA GLU A 77 3.94 -10.51 19.36
C GLU A 77 3.07 -10.80 20.58
N ARG A 78 1.73 -10.78 20.44
CA ARG A 78 0.78 -11.06 21.54
C ARG A 78 0.49 -12.54 21.74
N SER A 79 0.89 -13.39 20.79
CA SER A 79 0.71 -14.84 20.85
C SER A 79 1.97 -15.60 21.31
N ARG A 80 3.01 -14.88 21.73
CA ARG A 80 4.25 -15.41 22.35
C ARG A 80 4.30 -15.04 23.82
#